data_AF-A0AAE5H2X8-F1
#
_entry.id   AF-A0AAE5H2X8-F1
#
_cell.length_a   1.000
_cell.length_b   1.000
_cell.length_c   1.000
_cell.angle_alpha   90.00
_cell.angle_beta   90.00
_cell.angle_gamma   90.00
#
_symmetry.space_group_name_H-M   'P 1'
#
loop_
_entity.id
_entity.type
_entity.pdbx_description
1 polymer ?
#
loop_
_entity_poly.entity_id
_entity_poly.type
_entity_poly.pdbx_seq_one_letter_code
_entity_poly.pdbx_strand_id
1 'polypeptide(L)'
;MFEPNKEYTEAEVKIIIKPIYEDDAIIRRYLVDYGYLGRNDDGSKYYKKCEEVIMDKMNKKEIINNYKQQEIEMGIIQIYNTVNGYSFVDICTNLYKPFESIKFQLNLGRAKSKKLKEDWAAYGESAFDFKVVEKLESNEGSTDKQKVEDLKELLNLWIENQGDDFKLYK
;
A
#
# COMPACT_ATOMS: atom_id res chain seq x y z
N MET A 1 -12.65 4.89 4.52
CA MET A 1 -11.58 4.73 3.51
C MET A 1 -12.21 4.77 2.12
N PHE A 2 -11.54 5.32 1.10
CA PHE A 2 -12.10 5.42 -0.26
C PHE A 2 -12.13 4.05 -0.96
N GLU A 3 -13.30 3.69 -1.48
CA GLU A 3 -13.60 2.46 -2.20
C GLU A 3 -13.23 2.61 -3.69
N PRO A 4 -12.62 1.59 -4.31
CA PRO A 4 -12.41 1.58 -5.76
C PRO A 4 -13.76 1.49 -6.49
N ASN A 5 -13.85 2.07 -7.68
CA ASN A 5 -15.07 2.13 -8.52
C ASN A 5 -16.27 2.89 -7.91
N LYS A 6 -16.03 3.74 -6.91
CA LYS A 6 -17.05 4.64 -6.35
C LYS A 6 -16.68 6.10 -6.60
N GLU A 7 -17.65 6.84 -7.11
CA GLU A 7 -17.56 8.30 -7.19
C GLU A 7 -17.98 8.90 -5.85
N TYR A 8 -17.27 9.93 -5.43
CA TYR A 8 -17.53 10.67 -4.22
C TYR A 8 -17.69 12.14 -4.56
N THR A 9 -18.72 12.75 -4.00
CA THR A 9 -18.87 14.21 -3.96
C THR A 9 -17.88 14.81 -2.97
N GLU A 10 -17.61 16.10 -3.09
CA GLU A 10 -16.74 16.81 -2.13
C GLU A 10 -17.23 16.66 -0.67
N ALA A 11 -18.55 16.65 -0.45
CA ALA A 11 -19.13 16.44 0.86
C ALA A 11 -18.81 15.05 1.44
N GLU A 12 -18.88 14.00 0.62
CA GLU A 12 -18.54 12.63 1.03
C GLU A 12 -17.04 12.47 1.26
N VAL A 13 -16.21 13.04 0.39
CA VAL A 13 -14.75 13.11 0.57
C VAL A 13 -14.42 13.80 1.88
N LYS A 14 -15.07 14.93 2.18
CA LYS A 14 -14.92 15.67 3.43
C LYS A 14 -15.32 14.81 4.64
N ILE A 15 -16.43 14.08 4.59
CA ILE A 15 -16.86 13.20 5.69
C ILE A 15 -15.83 12.09 5.96
N ILE A 16 -15.20 11.55 4.91
CA ILE A 16 -14.17 10.49 5.04
C ILE A 16 -12.86 11.04 5.60
N ILE A 17 -12.53 12.30 5.29
CA ILE A 17 -11.26 12.93 5.61
C ILE A 17 -11.29 13.65 6.96
N LYS A 18 -12.39 14.34 7.29
CA LYS A 18 -12.56 15.18 8.49
C LYS A 18 -12.28 14.49 9.82
N PRO A 19 -12.57 13.18 10.01
CA PRO A 19 -12.21 12.46 11.24
C PRO A 19 -10.70 12.29 11.41
N ILE A 20 -9.92 12.47 10.34
CA ILE A 20 -8.49 12.17 10.29
C ILE A 20 -7.63 13.41 9.99
N TYR A 21 -8.23 14.47 9.45
CA TYR A 21 -7.58 15.74 9.12
C TYR A 21 -8.53 16.90 9.34
N GLU A 22 -8.05 17.97 9.99
CA GLU A 22 -8.83 19.17 10.27
C GLU A 22 -8.94 20.10 9.05
N ASP A 23 -7.87 20.16 8.24
CA ASP A 23 -7.87 20.87 6.94
C ASP A 23 -8.17 19.89 5.80
N ASP A 24 -9.40 19.97 5.30
CA ASP A 24 -9.92 19.09 4.27
C ASP A 24 -9.51 19.51 2.85
N ALA A 25 -9.09 20.76 2.65
CA ALA A 25 -8.74 21.30 1.33
C ALA A 25 -7.32 20.89 0.91
N ILE A 26 -6.36 20.99 1.83
CA ILE A 26 -4.96 20.63 1.57
C ILE A 26 -4.85 19.16 1.19
N ILE A 27 -5.45 18.28 2.00
CA ILE A 27 -5.38 16.83 1.78
C ILE A 27 -6.13 16.39 0.52
N ARG A 28 -7.24 17.04 0.11
CA ARG A 28 -7.89 16.78 -1.18
C ARG A 28 -6.96 17.07 -2.35
N ARG A 29 -6.21 18.18 -2.29
CA ARG A 29 -5.20 18.53 -3.29
C ARG A 29 -4.08 17.50 -3.33
N TYR A 30 -3.51 17.11 -2.18
CA TYR A 30 -2.50 16.06 -2.12
C TYR A 30 -2.98 14.71 -2.69
N LEU A 31 -4.23 14.33 -2.43
CA LEU A 31 -4.79 13.09 -2.96
C LEU A 31 -4.90 13.11 -4.49
N VAL A 32 -5.14 14.27 -5.09
CA VAL A 32 -5.22 14.44 -6.55
C VAL A 32 -3.83 14.58 -7.18
N ASP A 33 -2.99 15.46 -6.63
CA ASP A 33 -1.66 15.78 -7.15
C ASP A 33 -0.75 14.53 -7.20
N TYR A 34 -0.89 13.63 -6.22
CA TYR A 34 -0.13 12.38 -6.16
C TYR A 34 -0.88 11.16 -6.73
N GLY A 35 -2.04 11.35 -7.35
CA GLY A 35 -2.73 10.30 -8.12
C GLY A 35 -3.55 9.27 -7.32
N TYR A 36 -3.77 9.47 -6.02
CA TYR A 36 -4.60 8.58 -5.18
C TYR A 36 -6.11 8.74 -5.43
N LEU A 37 -6.53 9.94 -5.84
CA LEU A 37 -7.87 10.23 -6.34
C LEU A 37 -7.75 10.95 -7.68
N GLY A 38 -8.54 10.52 -8.66
CA GLY A 38 -8.88 11.37 -9.80
C GLY A 38 -9.97 12.37 -9.40
N ARG A 39 -9.98 13.52 -10.06
CA ARG A 39 -10.99 14.55 -9.96
C ARG A 39 -11.44 14.93 -11.37
N ASN A 40 -12.74 15.15 -11.57
CA ASN A 40 -13.23 15.66 -12.85
C ASN A 40 -12.82 17.14 -13.04
N ASP A 41 -12.78 17.63 -14.28
CA ASP A 41 -12.34 19.00 -14.60
C ASP A 41 -13.18 20.10 -13.92
N ASP A 42 -14.47 19.86 -13.72
CA ASP A 42 -15.41 20.73 -12.99
C ASP A 42 -15.23 20.66 -11.46
N GLY A 43 -14.43 19.71 -10.98
CA GLY A 43 -14.05 19.60 -9.58
C GLY A 43 -15.13 19.09 -8.62
N SER A 44 -16.33 18.80 -9.12
CA SER A 44 -17.50 18.37 -8.36
C SER A 44 -17.48 16.91 -7.91
N LYS A 45 -16.65 16.08 -8.57
CA LYS A 45 -16.55 14.63 -8.30
C LYS A 45 -15.11 14.18 -8.15
N TYR A 46 -14.91 13.29 -7.18
CA TYR A 46 -13.68 12.57 -6.91
C TYR A 46 -13.90 11.08 -7.14
N TYR A 47 -12.90 10.37 -7.61
CA TYR A 47 -12.96 8.93 -7.80
C TYR A 47 -11.60 8.35 -7.48
N LYS A 48 -11.55 7.16 -6.87
CA LYS A 48 -10.27 6.48 -6.69
C LYS A 48 -9.80 5.98 -8.04
N LYS A 49 -8.68 6.52 -8.55
CA LYS A 49 -8.02 5.95 -9.72
C LYS A 49 -7.55 4.56 -9.31
N CYS A 50 -8.30 3.53 -9.73
CA CYS A 50 -7.68 2.25 -9.97
C CYS A 50 -6.55 2.51 -10.97
N GLU A 51 -5.40 1.92 -10.71
CA GLU A 51 -4.21 2.15 -11.49
C GLU A 51 -4.38 1.56 -12.90
N GLU A 52 -5.00 2.33 -13.79
CA GLU A 52 -5.11 2.09 -15.23
C GLU A 52 -4.43 3.27 -15.94
N VAL A 53 -3.15 3.11 -16.25
CA VAL A 53 -2.53 3.81 -17.38
C VAL A 53 -1.75 2.81 -18.22
N ILE A 54 -2.41 1.77 -18.71
CA ILE A 54 -2.24 1.22 -20.07
C ILE A 54 -3.60 0.58 -20.43
N MET A 55 -4.61 1.38 -20.78
CA MET A 55 -5.93 0.82 -21.14
C MET A 55 -6.63 1.58 -22.26
N ASP A 56 -5.86 2.07 -23.22
CA ASP A 56 -6.44 2.38 -24.53
C ASP A 56 -6.10 1.24 -25.49
N LYS A 57 -7.11 0.43 -25.82
CA LYS A 57 -7.13 -0.76 -26.70
C LYS A 57 -6.72 -2.12 -26.12
N MET A 58 -7.46 -2.65 -25.14
CA MET A 58 -7.71 -4.10 -25.08
C MET A 58 -8.91 -4.42 -24.19
N ASN A 59 -9.65 -5.48 -24.53
CA ASN A 59 -10.97 -5.80 -24.01
C ASN A 59 -10.97 -5.96 -22.48
N LYS A 60 -11.70 -5.09 -21.75
CA LYS A 60 -11.82 -5.07 -20.28
C LYS A 60 -12.12 -6.43 -19.64
N LYS A 61 -12.81 -7.31 -20.37
CA LYS A 61 -13.11 -8.70 -19.96
C LYS A 61 -11.88 -9.63 -19.97
N GLU A 62 -11.02 -9.53 -20.97
CA GLU A 62 -9.81 -10.35 -21.06
C GLU A 62 -8.77 -9.92 -20.02
N ILE A 63 -8.72 -8.62 -19.74
CA ILE A 63 -7.85 -8.05 -18.70
C ILE A 63 -8.32 -8.48 -17.29
N ILE A 64 -9.62 -8.41 -16.97
CA ILE A 64 -10.17 -8.93 -15.70
C ILE A 64 -9.94 -10.45 -15.58
N ASN A 65 -10.04 -11.19 -16.68
CA ASN A 65 -9.80 -12.63 -16.67
C ASN A 65 -8.31 -12.95 -16.46
N ASN A 66 -7.39 -12.21 -17.10
CA ASN A 66 -5.96 -12.29 -16.80
C ASN A 66 -5.63 -11.82 -15.37
N TYR A 67 -6.31 -10.81 -14.83
CA TYR A 67 -6.14 -10.37 -13.43
C TYR A 67 -6.64 -11.39 -12.40
N LYS A 68 -7.65 -12.19 -12.76
CA LYS A 68 -8.12 -13.31 -11.93
C LYS A 68 -7.25 -14.56 -12.07
N GLN A 69 -6.57 -14.71 -13.21
CA GLN A 69 -5.68 -15.84 -13.50
C GLN A 69 -4.20 -15.57 -13.18
N GLN A 70 -3.81 -14.33 -12.91
CA GLN A 70 -2.59 -14.07 -12.18
C GLN A 70 -2.83 -14.57 -10.76
N GLU A 71 -2.19 -15.68 -10.40
CA GLU A 71 -2.08 -16.14 -9.02
C GLU A 71 -1.62 -14.92 -8.20
N ILE A 72 -2.54 -14.31 -7.45
CA ILE A 72 -2.19 -13.14 -6.65
C ILE A 72 -1.33 -13.69 -5.52
N GLU A 73 -0.02 -13.64 -5.75
CA GLU A 73 0.98 -13.99 -4.76
C GLU A 73 0.78 -13.06 -3.56
N MET A 74 0.62 -13.67 -2.40
CA MET A 74 0.72 -12.98 -1.13
C MET A 74 2.15 -13.13 -0.64
N GLY A 75 2.56 -12.41 0.39
CA GLY A 75 3.90 -12.61 0.90
C GLY A 75 4.33 -11.60 1.93
N ILE A 76 5.61 -11.65 2.23
CA ILE A 76 6.27 -10.76 3.17
C ILE A 76 7.11 -9.78 2.38
N ILE A 77 7.00 -8.53 2.78
CA ILE A 77 7.75 -7.43 2.19
C ILE A 77 8.68 -6.83 3.23
N GLN A 78 9.85 -6.38 2.76
CA GLN A 78 10.87 -5.72 3.54
C GLN A 78 11.17 -4.34 2.95
N ILE A 79 11.28 -3.37 3.84
CA ILE A 79 11.77 -2.02 3.55
C ILE A 79 13.03 -1.84 4.39
N TYR A 80 14.18 -1.85 3.74
CA TYR A 80 15.49 -1.78 4.39
C TYR A 80 16.08 -0.38 4.27
N ASN A 81 16.40 0.25 5.40
CA ASN A 81 17.13 1.50 5.43
C ASN A 81 18.63 1.25 5.28
N THR A 82 19.20 1.67 4.15
CA THR A 82 20.61 1.46 3.81
C THR A 82 21.58 2.32 4.64
N VAL A 83 21.08 3.35 5.33
CA VAL A 83 21.89 4.28 6.12
C VAL A 83 22.13 3.77 7.53
N ASN A 84 21.09 3.27 8.21
CA ASN A 84 21.18 2.85 9.61
C ASN A 84 21.02 1.33 9.82
N GLY A 85 20.69 0.60 8.76
CA GLY A 85 20.54 -0.85 8.76
C GLY A 85 19.24 -1.37 9.36
N TYR A 86 18.26 -0.51 9.64
CA TYR A 86 16.95 -0.95 10.14
C TYR A 86 16.06 -1.45 9.00
N SER A 87 15.29 -2.49 9.28
CA SER A 87 14.29 -3.06 8.38
C SER A 87 12.89 -2.88 8.93
N PHE A 88 11.95 -2.59 8.06
CA PHE A 88 10.52 -2.70 8.33
C PHE A 88 10.00 -3.88 7.53
N VAL A 89 9.23 -4.76 8.17
CA VAL A 89 8.73 -5.99 7.56
C VAL A 89 7.24 -6.08 7.84
N ASP A 90 6.46 -6.42 6.83
CA ASP A 90 4.99 -6.50 6.95
C ASP A 90 4.43 -7.58 6.04
N ILE A 91 3.21 -8.02 6.36
CA ILE A 91 2.45 -8.94 5.51
C ILE A 91 1.78 -8.19 4.38
N CYS A 92 1.73 -8.81 3.20
CA CYS A 92 1.06 -8.27 2.03
C CYS A 92 0.16 -9.34 1.42
N THR A 93 -1.15 -9.11 1.43
CA THR A 93 -2.14 -10.00 0.81
C THR A 93 -2.29 -9.79 -0.69
N ASN A 94 -1.54 -8.86 -1.26
CA ASN A 94 -1.49 -8.62 -2.71
C ASN A 94 -0.13 -8.01 -3.09
N LEU A 95 0.77 -8.83 -3.65
CA LEU A 95 2.08 -8.39 -4.11
C LEU A 95 2.05 -7.62 -5.44
N TYR A 96 0.89 -7.21 -5.94
CA TYR A 96 0.81 -6.23 -7.02
C TYR A 96 1.18 -4.84 -6.48
N LYS A 97 2.39 -4.38 -6.83
CA LYS A 97 2.96 -3.08 -6.41
C LYS A 97 2.85 -2.83 -4.88
N PRO A 98 3.43 -3.72 -4.06
CA PRO A 98 3.19 -3.75 -2.63
C PRO A 98 3.77 -2.52 -1.93
N PHE A 99 4.76 -1.87 -2.54
CA PHE A 99 5.48 -0.74 -1.97
C PHE A 99 4.81 0.61 -2.21
N GLU A 100 4.01 0.78 -3.27
CA GLU A 100 3.38 2.07 -3.60
C GLU A 100 2.42 2.53 -2.50
N SER A 101 1.64 1.59 -1.95
CA SER A 101 0.76 1.85 -0.80
C SER A 101 1.53 2.25 0.46
N ILE A 102 2.73 1.72 0.65
CA ILE A 102 3.53 2.00 1.86
C ILE A 102 4.29 3.30 1.70
N LYS A 103 4.91 3.54 0.54
CA LYS A 103 5.50 4.83 0.19
C LYS A 103 4.48 5.96 0.36
N PHE A 104 3.24 5.75 -0.05
CA PHE A 104 2.17 6.70 0.20
C PHE A 104 1.99 7.01 1.69
N GLN A 105 1.83 5.97 2.50
CA GLN A 105 1.62 6.12 3.93
C GLN A 105 2.81 6.86 4.57
N LEU A 106 4.04 6.48 4.22
CA LEU A 106 5.26 7.13 4.69
C LEU A 106 5.36 8.60 4.25
N ASN A 107 5.05 8.92 2.99
CA ASN A 107 5.00 10.29 2.47
C ASN A 107 3.92 11.15 3.13
N LEU A 108 2.82 10.54 3.56
CA LEU A 108 1.80 11.20 4.38
C LEU A 108 2.20 11.35 5.86
N GLY A 109 3.41 10.91 6.24
CA GLY A 109 3.84 10.88 7.63
C GLY A 109 3.02 9.92 8.49
N ARG A 110 2.45 8.88 7.88
CA ARG A 110 1.72 7.79 8.52
C ARG A 110 2.57 6.53 8.40
N ALA A 111 3.29 6.20 9.46
CA ALA A 111 4.01 4.94 9.55
C ALA A 111 3.50 4.18 10.77
N LYS A 112 3.53 2.84 10.70
CA LYS A 112 3.27 2.00 11.87
C LYS A 112 4.29 2.26 12.99
N SER A 113 5.56 2.48 12.62
CA SER A 113 6.62 2.81 13.56
C SER A 113 6.96 4.30 13.54
N LYS A 114 7.03 4.92 14.72
CA LYS A 114 7.47 6.32 14.88
C LYS A 114 8.88 6.53 14.33
N LYS A 115 9.78 5.57 14.56
CA LYS A 115 11.16 5.63 14.13
C LYS A 115 11.30 5.53 12.60
N LEU A 116 10.51 4.66 11.97
CA LEU A 116 10.46 4.57 10.50
C LEU A 116 10.01 5.89 9.88
N LYS A 117 9.01 6.56 10.45
CA LYS A 117 8.56 7.87 9.99
C LYS A 117 9.66 8.93 10.08
N GLU A 118 10.36 8.99 11.22
CA GLU A 118 11.44 9.96 11.45
C GLU A 118 12.59 9.72 10.47
N ASP A 119 13.00 8.47 10.29
CA ASP A 119 14.05 8.11 9.34
C ASP A 119 13.62 8.36 7.89
N TRP A 120 12.36 8.07 7.53
CA TRP A 120 11.83 8.36 6.20
C TRP A 120 11.86 9.86 5.89
N ALA A 121 11.45 10.69 6.85
CA ALA A 121 11.50 12.14 6.71
C ALA A 121 12.94 12.68 6.67
N ALA A 122 13.88 12.05 7.37
CA ALA A 122 15.27 12.48 7.47
C ALA A 122 16.12 12.06 6.26
N TYR A 123 15.99 10.82 5.79
CA TYR A 123 16.83 10.25 4.75
C TYR A 123 16.16 10.21 3.36
N GLY A 124 14.82 10.29 3.31
CA GLY A 124 14.05 10.23 2.06
C GLY A 124 14.02 8.84 1.42
N GLU A 125 13.15 8.66 0.42
CA GLU A 125 12.91 7.37 -0.25
C GLU A 125 14.17 6.72 -0.81
N SER A 126 15.13 7.50 -1.32
CA SER A 126 16.37 6.99 -1.90
C SER A 126 17.27 6.23 -0.92
N ALA A 127 17.04 6.37 0.39
CA ALA A 127 17.76 5.66 1.44
C ALA A 127 17.11 4.31 1.82
N PHE A 128 16.00 3.95 1.16
CA PHE A 128 15.26 2.73 1.46
C PHE A 128 15.21 1.79 0.26
N ASP A 129 15.61 0.54 0.50
CA ASP A 129 15.47 -0.59 -0.42
C ASP A 129 14.15 -1.31 -0.17
N PHE A 130 13.43 -1.62 -1.25
CA PHE A 130 12.13 -2.29 -1.21
C PHE A 130 12.23 -3.67 -1.83
N LYS A 131 11.97 -4.73 -1.05
CA LYS A 131 12.15 -6.12 -1.49
C LYS A 131 11.01 -7.01 -1.01
N VAL A 132 10.58 -7.92 -1.86
CA VAL A 132 9.69 -9.03 -1.47
C VAL A 132 10.61 -10.13 -0.98
N VAL A 133 10.50 -10.52 0.28
CA VAL A 133 11.43 -11.46 0.92
C VAL A 133 10.89 -12.88 0.96
N GLU A 134 9.57 -13.04 0.97
CA GLU A 134 8.91 -14.34 0.95
C GLU A 134 7.61 -14.22 0.15
N LYS A 135 7.28 -15.26 -0.61
CA LYS A 135 6.02 -15.35 -1.36
C LYS A 135 5.23 -16.55 -0.89
N LEU A 136 3.93 -16.37 -0.72
CA LEU A 136 2.97 -17.37 -0.33
C LEU A 136 1.93 -17.49 -1.45
N GLU A 137 1.83 -18.67 -2.03
CA GLU A 137 0.80 -18.99 -3.01
C GLU A 137 -0.57 -18.96 -2.34
N SER A 138 -1.54 -18.35 -3.02
CA SER A 138 -2.90 -18.29 -2.53
C SER A 138 -3.63 -19.60 -2.85
N ASN A 139 -3.67 -20.54 -1.90
CA ASN A 139 -4.47 -21.76 -2.03
C ASN A 139 -5.93 -21.41 -2.35
N GLU A 140 -6.45 -21.91 -3.48
CA GLU A 140 -7.85 -21.77 -3.90
C GLU A 140 -8.75 -22.55 -2.91
N GLY A 141 -9.34 -21.83 -1.94
CA GLY A 141 -10.25 -22.41 -0.95
C GLY A 141 -10.09 -21.85 0.47
N SER A 142 -8.99 -21.16 0.76
CA SER A 142 -8.76 -20.51 2.06
C SER A 142 -9.57 -19.21 2.18
N THR A 143 -10.21 -18.99 3.32
CA THR A 143 -10.86 -17.70 3.63
C THR A 143 -9.82 -16.59 3.82
N ASP A 144 -10.18 -15.33 3.58
CA ASP A 144 -9.28 -14.18 3.76
C ASP A 144 -8.66 -14.12 5.16
N LYS A 145 -9.42 -14.55 6.17
CA LYS A 145 -8.93 -14.64 7.56
C LYS A 145 -7.81 -15.67 7.71
N GLN A 146 -7.95 -16.83 7.08
CA GLN A 146 -6.95 -17.89 7.12
C GLN A 146 -5.65 -17.43 6.44
N LYS A 147 -5.78 -16.81 5.26
CA LYS A 147 -4.63 -16.25 4.52
C LYS A 147 -3.84 -15.22 5.33
N VAL A 148 -4.53 -14.32 6.02
CA VAL A 148 -3.88 -13.32 6.89
C VAL A 148 -3.18 -13.98 8.07
N GLU A 149 -3.75 -15.04 8.65
CA GLU A 149 -3.14 -15.75 9.76
C GLU A 149 -1.90 -16.53 9.32
N ASP A 150 -1.98 -17.26 8.22
CA ASP A 150 -0.86 -17.98 7.61
C ASP A 150 0.30 -17.01 7.29
N LEU A 151 -0.02 -15.82 6.77
CA LEU A 151 0.99 -14.77 6.52
C LEU A 151 1.63 -14.22 7.79
N LYS A 152 0.89 -14.09 8.90
CA LYS A 152 1.48 -13.67 10.17
C LYS A 152 2.41 -14.72 10.74
N GLU A 153 2.01 -16.00 10.65
CA GLU A 153 2.87 -17.10 11.08
C GLU A 153 4.16 -17.11 10.26
N LEU A 154 4.04 -16.97 8.93
CA LEU A 154 5.18 -16.86 8.03
C LEU A 154 6.06 -15.64 8.38
N LEU A 155 5.44 -14.49 8.70
CA LEU A 155 6.16 -13.28 9.10
C LEU A 155 6.99 -13.51 10.37
N ASN A 156 6.39 -14.13 11.38
CA ASN A 156 7.07 -14.41 12.65
C ASN A 156 8.25 -15.37 12.42
N LEU A 157 8.03 -16.46 11.68
CA LEU A 157 9.09 -17.42 11.33
C LEU A 157 10.23 -16.74 10.56
N TRP A 158 9.88 -15.88 9.60
CA TRP A 158 10.87 -15.16 8.80
C TRP A 158 11.72 -14.23 9.67
N ILE A 159 11.09 -13.48 10.59
CA ILE A 159 11.79 -12.58 11.53
C ILE A 159 12.72 -13.38 12.46
N GLU A 160 12.26 -14.50 13.01
CA GLU A 160 13.07 -15.39 13.84
C GLU A 160 14.29 -15.94 13.10
N ASN A 161 14.16 -16.19 11.79
CA ASN A 161 15.22 -16.72 10.95
C ASN A 161 16.28 -15.68 10.52
N GLN A 162 16.05 -14.37 10.71
CA GLN A 162 17.03 -13.33 10.35
C GLN A 162 18.20 -13.19 11.34
N GLY A 163 18.14 -13.86 12.50
CA GLY A 163 19.17 -13.82 13.54
C GLY A 163 19.11 -12.59 14.46
N ASP A 164 19.85 -12.64 15.57
CA ASP A 164 19.78 -11.65 16.66
C ASP A 164 20.21 -10.22 16.29
N ASP A 165 20.99 -10.06 15.21
CA ASP A 165 21.45 -8.76 14.71
C ASP A 165 20.44 -8.03 13.81
N PHE A 166 19.27 -8.64 13.57
CA PHE A 166 18.25 -8.06 12.71
C PHE A 166 17.54 -6.88 13.38
N LYS A 167 17.86 -5.67 12.91
CA LYS A 167 17.29 -4.42 13.44
C LYS A 167 15.92 -4.16 12.84
N LEU A 168 14.85 -4.56 13.54
CA LEU A 168 13.49 -4.24 13.13
C LEU A 168 13.02 -2.87 13.66
N TYR A 169 12.33 -2.10 12.83
CA TYR A 169 11.54 -0.96 13.27
C TYR A 169 10.38 -1.45 14.17
N LYS A 170 10.50 -1.21 15.48
CA LYS A 170 9.44 -1.49 16.47
C LYS A 170 8.37 -0.39 16.51
#